data_AF-A0A0C4DNZ4-F1
#
_entry.id   AF-A0A0C4DNZ4-F1
#
_cell.length_a   1.000
_cell.length_b   1.000
_cell.length_c   1.000
_cell.angle_alpha   90.00
_cell.angle_beta   90.00
_cell.angle_gamma   90.00
#
_symmetry.space_group_name_H-M   'P 1'
#
loop_
_entity.id
_entity.type
_entity.pdbx_description
1 polymer ?
#
loop_
_entity_poly.entity_id
_entity_poly.type
_entity_poly.pdbx_seq_one_letter_code
_entity_poly.pdbx_strand_id
1 'polypeptide(L)'
;MIRLRSALVLVLCAVSSSAAPSAARPDSQLLAKRQDGPAPVVCGSTYYSTAQLKAATTEGCRLHAHGKAVGTGEYPHVFNNGEKLGFTASGTYHEFPILSSGAPLEPTGLSLSHKRNAPTPTPAP
;
A
#
# COMPACT_ATOMS: atom_id res chain seq x y z
N MET A 1 23.84 -56.55 -42.02
CA MET A 1 24.50 -55.33 -41.54
C MET A 1 23.55 -54.60 -40.59
N ILE A 2 23.75 -54.75 -39.28
CA ILE A 2 22.96 -54.10 -38.23
C ILE A 2 23.40 -52.64 -38.09
N ARG A 3 22.44 -51.70 -38.00
CA ARG A 3 22.69 -50.29 -37.66
C ARG A 3 21.73 -49.91 -36.51
N LEU A 4 22.15 -50.18 -35.28
CA LEU A 4 21.51 -49.68 -34.06
C LEU A 4 21.64 -48.16 -34.02
N ARG A 5 20.53 -47.43 -34.07
CA ARG A 5 20.51 -45.97 -33.92
C ARG A 5 20.39 -45.60 -32.45
N SER A 6 21.50 -45.07 -31.93
CA SER A 6 21.67 -44.15 -30.79
C SER A 6 20.72 -44.28 -29.61
N ALA A 7 21.25 -44.87 -28.53
CA ALA A 7 20.78 -44.64 -27.18
C ALA A 7 21.10 -43.20 -26.75
N LEU A 8 20.07 -42.36 -26.64
CA LEU A 8 20.17 -41.10 -25.91
C LEU A 8 19.71 -41.36 -24.47
N VAL A 9 20.66 -41.72 -23.61
CA VAL A 9 20.46 -41.77 -22.15
C VAL A 9 20.71 -40.37 -21.62
N LEU A 10 19.64 -39.61 -21.37
CA LEU A 10 19.68 -38.38 -20.58
C LEU A 10 19.28 -38.71 -19.15
N VAL A 11 20.27 -39.08 -18.35
CA VAL A 11 20.19 -39.02 -16.88
C VAL A 11 20.27 -37.55 -16.49
N LEU A 12 19.18 -37.01 -15.94
CA LEU A 12 19.21 -35.73 -15.23
C LEU A 12 18.73 -35.97 -13.80
N CYS A 13 19.69 -35.84 -12.87
CA CYS A 13 19.54 -36.06 -11.44
C CYS A 13 18.40 -35.23 -10.85
N ALA A 14 17.49 -35.88 -10.13
CA ALA A 14 16.53 -35.19 -9.27
C ALA A 14 17.27 -34.59 -8.07
N VAL A 15 17.60 -33.30 -8.14
CA VAL A 15 18.14 -32.56 -7.00
C VAL A 15 16.97 -32.22 -6.08
N SER A 16 16.73 -33.08 -5.09
CA SER A 16 15.79 -32.77 -4.01
C SER A 16 16.40 -31.67 -3.15
N SER A 17 16.01 -30.41 -3.41
CA SER A 17 16.36 -29.29 -2.54
C SER A 17 15.41 -29.30 -1.35
N SER A 18 15.88 -29.73 -0.19
CA SER A 18 15.20 -29.49 1.09
C SER A 18 15.32 -28.00 1.42
N ALA A 19 14.29 -27.21 1.09
CA ALA A 19 14.16 -25.87 1.62
C ALA A 19 13.87 -25.98 3.13
N ALA A 20 14.84 -25.63 3.98
CA ALA A 20 14.58 -25.42 5.39
C ALA A 20 13.53 -24.30 5.55
N PRO A 21 12.62 -24.37 6.53
CA PRO A 21 11.77 -23.25 6.86
C PRO A 21 12.67 -22.11 7.33
N SER A 22 12.83 -21.10 6.47
CA SER A 22 13.48 -19.85 6.85
C SER A 22 12.63 -19.27 7.98
N ALA A 23 13.24 -19.17 9.16
CA ALA A 23 12.65 -18.56 10.33
C ALA A 23 11.97 -17.25 9.90
N ALA A 24 10.64 -17.22 10.01
CA ALA A 24 9.84 -16.07 9.65
C ALA A 24 10.40 -14.84 10.39
N ARG A 25 11.06 -13.97 9.63
CA ARG A 25 11.50 -12.67 10.09
C ARG A 25 10.25 -11.94 10.60
N PRO A 26 10.21 -11.43 11.84
CA PRO A 26 9.00 -10.83 12.42
C PRO A 26 8.46 -9.64 11.60
N ASP A 27 9.28 -9.09 10.71
CA ASP A 27 8.92 -8.06 9.75
C ASP A 27 7.86 -8.50 8.73
N SER A 28 7.73 -9.80 8.44
CA SER A 28 6.72 -10.32 7.51
C SER A 28 5.30 -10.26 8.09
N GLN A 29 5.16 -10.38 9.42
CA GLN A 29 3.86 -10.23 10.11
C GLN A 29 3.42 -8.76 10.17
N LEU A 30 4.37 -7.84 10.29
CA LEU A 30 4.10 -6.40 10.29
C LEU A 30 3.83 -5.87 8.86
N LEU A 31 4.42 -6.51 7.85
CA LEU A 31 4.18 -6.24 6.43
C LEU A 31 2.89 -6.87 5.90
N ALA A 32 2.52 -8.07 6.36
CA ALA A 32 1.26 -8.73 6.02
C ALA A 32 0.02 -7.93 6.48
N LYS A 33 0.15 -7.14 7.55
CA LYS A 33 -0.97 -6.32 8.06
C LYS A 33 -1.22 -5.03 7.25
N ARG A 34 -0.34 -4.67 6.31
CA ARG A 34 -0.52 -3.50 5.43
C ARG A 34 -1.34 -3.79 4.17
N GLN A 35 -1.83 -5.02 4.01
CA GLN A 35 -2.33 -5.54 2.74
C GLN A 35 -3.87 -5.71 2.73
N ASP A 36 -4.53 -5.67 3.91
CA ASP A 36 -5.99 -5.79 4.09
C ASP A 36 -6.70 -4.45 4.39
N GLY A 37 -5.99 -3.33 4.19
CA GLY A 37 -6.47 -1.98 4.45
C GLY A 37 -5.57 -1.22 5.42
N PRO A 38 -5.78 0.12 5.56
CA PRO A 38 -4.92 0.93 6.39
C PRO A 38 -5.00 0.51 7.87
N ALA A 39 -3.94 -0.09 8.40
CA ALA A 39 -3.72 -0.23 9.82
C ALA A 39 -3.18 1.10 10.39
N PRO A 40 -3.39 1.42 11.68
CA PRO A 40 -2.81 2.61 12.28
C PRO A 40 -1.29 2.60 12.12
N VAL A 41 -0.71 3.77 11.87
CA VAL A 41 0.72 3.92 11.58
C VAL A 41 1.31 5.08 12.35
N VAL A 42 2.60 4.97 12.68
CA VAL A 42 3.39 6.07 13.20
C VAL A 42 4.35 6.54 12.11
N CYS A 43 4.24 7.80 11.72
CA CYS A 43 5.14 8.45 10.76
C CYS A 43 5.95 9.52 11.49
N GLY A 44 7.23 9.23 11.75
CA GLY A 44 8.05 10.06 12.65
C GLY A 44 7.51 9.99 14.08
N SER A 45 7.08 11.13 14.63
CA SER A 45 6.44 11.22 15.94
C SER A 45 4.90 11.29 15.88
N THR A 46 4.31 11.28 14.69
CA THR A 46 2.86 11.43 14.52
C THR A 46 2.17 10.09 14.39
N TYR A 47 1.16 9.85 15.23
CA TYR A 47 0.27 8.69 15.13
C TYR A 47 -0.94 9.01 14.24
N TYR A 48 -1.22 8.12 13.29
CA TYR A 48 -2.42 8.16 12.46
C TYR A 48 -3.28 6.92 12.68
N SER A 49 -4.54 7.15 13.00
CA SER A 49 -5.54 6.09 13.09
C SER A 49 -5.91 5.55 11.71
N THR A 50 -6.45 4.33 11.67
CA THR A 50 -7.05 3.75 10.45
C THR A 50 -8.09 4.68 9.82
N ALA A 51 -8.90 5.38 10.61
CA ALA A 51 -9.93 6.27 10.10
C ALA A 51 -9.34 7.49 9.36
N GLN A 52 -8.28 8.09 9.90
CA GLN A 52 -7.58 9.21 9.26
C GLN A 52 -6.89 8.78 7.96
N LEU A 53 -6.26 7.60 7.96
CA LEU A 53 -5.68 7.01 6.74
C LEU A 53 -6.75 6.75 5.68
N LYS A 54 -7.88 6.14 6.05
CA LYS A 54 -9.01 5.93 5.12
C LYS A 54 -9.51 7.25 4.54
N ALA A 55 -9.67 8.29 5.38
CA ALA A 55 -10.12 9.59 4.91
C ALA A 55 -9.16 10.20 3.86
N ALA A 56 -7.85 10.16 4.11
CA ALA A 56 -6.84 10.61 3.16
C ALA A 56 -6.84 9.79 1.85
N THR A 57 -6.89 8.46 1.95
CA THR A 57 -6.95 7.58 0.78
C THR A 57 -8.23 7.82 -0.03
N THR A 58 -9.39 7.93 0.62
CA THR A 58 -10.67 8.18 -0.05
C THR A 58 -10.66 9.50 -0.80
N GLU A 59 -10.11 10.57 -0.20
CA GLU A 59 -10.04 11.87 -0.86
C GLU A 59 -9.09 11.86 -2.07
N GLY A 60 -7.90 11.25 -1.93
CA GLY A 60 -6.99 11.05 -3.05
C GLY A 60 -7.63 10.25 -4.19
N CYS A 61 -8.29 9.13 -3.88
CA CYS A 61 -9.02 8.35 -4.89
C CYS A 61 -10.13 9.14 -5.57
N ARG A 62 -10.88 9.95 -4.82
CA ARG A 62 -11.95 10.81 -5.36
C ARG A 62 -11.37 11.82 -6.35
N LEU A 63 -10.31 12.53 -5.98
CA LEU A 63 -9.65 13.52 -6.84
C LEU A 63 -9.09 12.88 -8.12
N HIS A 64 -8.40 11.74 -8.00
CA HIS A 64 -7.90 10.97 -9.13
C HIS A 64 -9.02 10.57 -10.10
N ALA A 65 -10.12 10.02 -9.58
CA ALA A 65 -11.27 9.60 -10.38
C ALA A 65 -11.94 10.78 -11.14
N HIS A 66 -11.79 12.00 -10.64
CA HIS A 66 -12.29 13.22 -11.29
C HIS A 66 -11.24 13.96 -12.13
N GLY A 67 -10.02 13.44 -12.25
CA GLY A 67 -8.93 14.11 -12.97
C GLY A 67 -8.56 15.47 -12.35
N LYS A 68 -8.67 15.60 -11.03
CA LYS A 68 -8.38 16.84 -10.30
C LYS A 68 -7.10 16.68 -9.47
N ALA A 69 -6.38 17.78 -9.34
CA ALA A 69 -5.21 17.91 -8.48
C ALA A 69 -5.36 19.12 -7.54
N VAL A 70 -4.74 19.06 -6.36
CA VAL A 70 -4.81 20.08 -5.32
C VAL A 70 -3.46 20.35 -4.66
N GLY A 71 -3.34 21.56 -4.09
CA GLY A 71 -2.12 22.02 -3.44
C GLY A 71 -0.99 22.28 -4.43
N THR A 72 0.12 22.83 -3.94
CA THR A 72 1.27 23.19 -4.77
C THR A 72 2.02 21.98 -5.35
N GLY A 73 1.79 20.79 -4.80
CA GLY A 73 2.34 19.53 -5.28
C GLY A 73 1.48 18.82 -6.32
N GLU A 74 0.31 19.39 -6.69
CA GLU A 74 -0.60 18.80 -7.67
C GLU A 74 -1.03 17.36 -7.31
N TYR A 75 -1.55 17.17 -6.10
CA TYR A 75 -1.95 15.86 -5.59
C TYR A 75 -3.40 15.51 -5.94
N PRO A 76 -3.74 14.23 -6.18
CA PRO A 76 -2.82 13.10 -6.25
C PRO A 76 -2.03 13.07 -7.55
N HIS A 77 -0.81 12.54 -7.48
CA HIS A 77 0.03 12.29 -8.66
C HIS A 77 0.68 10.92 -8.58
N VAL A 78 1.29 10.49 -9.69
CA VAL A 78 1.97 9.19 -9.79
C VAL A 78 3.10 9.10 -8.77
N PHE A 79 3.12 7.99 -8.04
CA PHE A 79 4.21 7.60 -7.16
C PHE A 79 5.11 6.58 -7.89
N ASN A 80 6.35 6.99 -8.19
CA ASN A 80 7.27 6.19 -9.01
C ASN A 80 7.98 5.06 -8.26
N ASN A 81 7.88 5.02 -6.92
CA ASN A 81 8.52 4.02 -6.08
C ASN A 81 10.03 3.85 -6.32
N GLY A 82 10.78 4.96 -6.40
CA GLY A 82 12.24 4.94 -6.57
C GLY A 82 12.97 4.26 -5.40
N GLU A 83 12.32 4.22 -4.24
CA GLU A 83 12.74 3.58 -3.00
C GLU A 83 12.56 2.05 -3.00
N LYS A 84 11.83 1.50 -3.98
CA LYS A 84 11.56 0.06 -4.12
C LYS A 84 10.83 -0.53 -2.92
N LEU A 85 9.84 0.20 -2.41
CA LEU A 85 8.93 -0.28 -1.38
C LEU A 85 8.13 -1.49 -1.90
N GLY A 86 7.98 -2.50 -1.05
CA GLY A 86 7.19 -3.69 -1.35
C GLY A 86 5.70 -3.44 -1.14
N PHE A 87 4.92 -3.44 -2.22
CA PHE A 87 3.46 -3.36 -2.19
C PHE A 87 2.85 -4.65 -2.77
N THR A 88 1.67 -5.03 -2.27
CA THR A 88 0.90 -6.15 -2.85
C THR A 88 -0.08 -5.74 -3.92
N ALA A 89 -0.55 -4.50 -3.89
CA ALA A 89 -1.37 -3.96 -4.97
C ALA A 89 -0.54 -3.92 -6.25
N SER A 90 -1.17 -4.11 -7.41
CA SER A 90 -0.54 -3.97 -8.72
C SER A 90 -1.02 -2.69 -9.40
N GLY A 91 -0.29 -2.25 -10.43
CA GLY A 91 -0.65 -1.07 -11.22
C GLY A 91 0.12 0.20 -10.85
N THR A 92 -0.39 1.34 -11.32
CA THR A 92 0.23 2.65 -11.08
C THR A 92 -0.19 3.16 -9.70
N TYR A 93 0.78 3.36 -8.82
CA TYR A 93 0.54 3.97 -7.51
C TYR A 93 0.36 5.48 -7.65
N HIS A 94 -0.51 6.03 -6.83
CA HIS A 94 -0.67 7.47 -6.68
C HIS A 94 -0.46 7.83 -5.21
N GLU A 95 0.26 8.91 -4.96
CA GLU A 95 0.46 9.44 -3.63
C GLU A 95 -0.48 10.61 -3.34
N PHE A 96 -0.89 10.71 -2.09
CA PHE A 96 -1.74 11.77 -1.60
C PHE A 96 -1.41 12.10 -0.13
N PRO A 97 -1.27 13.38 0.26
CA PRO A 97 -0.85 13.72 1.61
C PRO A 97 -1.93 13.45 2.68
N ILE A 98 -1.46 12.98 3.83
CA ILE A 98 -2.16 13.09 5.12
C ILE A 98 -1.43 14.13 5.96
N LEU A 99 -2.16 15.13 6.45
CA LEU A 99 -1.59 16.24 7.22
C LEU A 99 -1.29 15.80 8.66
N SER A 100 -0.40 16.50 9.37
CA SER A 100 -0.10 16.21 10.79
C SER A 100 -1.34 16.25 11.70
N SER A 101 -2.35 17.04 11.33
CA SER A 101 -3.69 17.04 11.94
C SER A 101 -4.49 15.73 11.77
N GLY A 102 -4.05 14.85 10.88
CA GLY A 102 -4.75 13.64 10.43
C GLY A 102 -5.86 13.88 9.41
N ALA A 103 -6.06 15.12 8.97
CA ALA A 103 -6.97 15.45 7.87
C ALA A 103 -6.34 15.16 6.49
N PRO A 104 -7.15 14.83 5.46
CA PRO A 104 -6.70 14.89 4.08
C PRO A 104 -6.23 16.30 3.68
N LEU A 105 -5.40 16.39 2.64
CA LEU A 105 -5.13 17.66 1.98
C LEU A 105 -6.38 18.14 1.24
N GLU A 106 -6.80 19.38 1.51
CA GLU A 106 -7.95 20.01 0.85
C GLU A 106 -7.52 20.94 -0.30
N PRO A 107 -8.43 21.33 -1.21
CA PRO A 107 -8.14 22.18 -2.38
C PRO A 107 -7.41 23.49 -2.09
N THR A 108 -7.60 24.07 -0.92
CA THR A 108 -6.95 25.33 -0.50
C THR A 108 -5.60 25.13 0.17
N GLY A 109 -5.13 23.89 0.33
CA GLY A 109 -3.88 23.56 1.03
C GLY A 109 -3.95 23.74 2.55
N LEU A 110 -5.14 23.98 3.12
CA LEU A 110 -5.34 24.24 4.55
C LEU A 110 -6.13 23.12 5.22
N SER A 111 -5.60 22.61 6.34
CA SER A 111 -6.28 21.67 7.23
C SER A 111 -7.51 22.33 7.87
N LEU A 112 -8.71 21.79 7.63
CA LEU A 112 -9.91 22.19 8.34
C LEU A 112 -9.89 21.69 9.79
N SER A 113 -9.18 22.40 10.67
CA SER A 113 -9.42 22.32 12.12
C SER A 113 -10.83 22.78 12.54
N HIS A 114 -11.66 23.23 11.59
CA HIS A 114 -12.96 23.88 11.84
C HIS A 114 -14.21 23.00 11.64
N LYS A 115 -14.11 21.73 11.21
CA LYS A 115 -15.29 20.84 11.04
C LYS A 115 -15.47 19.81 12.17
N ARG A 116 -15.08 20.13 13.41
CA ARG A 116 -15.32 19.24 14.58
C ARG A 116 -16.69 19.42 15.27
N ASN A 117 -17.55 20.32 14.79
CA ASN A 117 -18.92 20.50 15.31
C ASN A 117 -19.99 19.79 14.45
N ALA A 118 -19.70 18.60 13.93
CA ALA A 118 -20.77 17.72 13.44
C ALA A 118 -21.31 16.91 14.63
N PRO A 119 -22.61 17.02 14.98
CA PRO A 119 -23.17 16.23 16.07
C PRO A 119 -23.01 14.73 15.75
N THR A 120 -22.49 14.00 16.72
CA THR A 120 -22.39 12.54 16.69
C THR A 120 -23.78 11.96 16.44
N PRO A 121 -23.98 11.05 15.47
CA PRO A 121 -25.28 10.41 15.30
C PRO A 121 -25.57 9.60 16.56
N THR A 122 -26.56 10.04 17.32
CA THR A 122 -27.14 9.29 18.44
C THR A 122 -27.64 7.94 17.89
N PRO A 123 -27.29 6.80 18.49
CA PRO A 123 -27.88 5.54 18.09
C PRO A 123 -29.39 5.60 18.31
N ALA A 124 -30.15 5.31 17.25
CA ALA A 124 -31.61 5.18 17.28
C ALA A 124 -32.03 4.07 18.28
N PRO A 125 -33.22 4.18 18.89
CA PRO A 125 -33.67 3.31 19.98
C PRO A 125 -33.78 1.83 19.58
#